data_AF-A0A5K7ZEF9-F1
#
_entry.id   AF-A0A5K7ZEF9-F1
#
_cell.length_a   1.000
_cell.length_b   1.000
_cell.length_c   1.000
_cell.angle_alpha   90.00
_cell.angle_beta   90.00
_cell.angle_gamma   90.00
#
_symmetry.space_group_name_H-M   'P 1'
#
loop_
_entity.id
_entity.type
_entity.pdbx_description
1 polymer ?
#
loop_
_entity_poly.entity_id
_entity_poly.type
_entity_poly.pdbx_seq_one_letter_code
_entity_poly.pdbx_strand_id
1 'polypeptide(L)' 'MKARVTSQCMGDRNCNKLCPEVFQYDEDQLLSVVQFEVIPEKYEDVVRQAADECGADAIEIEE' A
#
# COMPACT_ATOMS: atom_id res chain seq x y z
N MET A 1 -9.00 -0.57 -7.31
CA MET A 1 -7.80 -0.13 -8.06
C MET A 1 -7.48 1.32 -7.73
N LYS A 2 -8.25 1.99 -6.89
CA LYS A 2 -7.73 2.91 -5.87
C LYS A 2 -7.31 2.10 -4.66
N ALA A 3 -6.15 2.42 -4.09
CA ALA A 3 -5.68 1.81 -2.85
C ALA A 3 -5.46 2.92 -1.81
N ARG A 4 -5.78 2.62 -0.55
CA ARG A 4 -5.47 3.50 0.58
C ARG A 4 -4.89 2.70 1.73
N VAL A 5 -3.95 3.31 2.44
CA VAL A 5 -3.41 2.76 3.69
C VAL A 5 -4.14 3.42 4.85
N THR A 6 -4.71 2.61 5.73
CA THR A 6 -5.45 3.08 6.90
C THR A 6 -4.54 3.31 8.10
N SER A 7 -5.09 3.88 9.17
CA SER A 7 -4.39 4.04 10.45
C SER A 7 -4.06 2.72 11.16
N GLN A 8 -4.51 1.56 10.64
CA GLN A 8 -4.11 0.25 11.16
C GLN A 8 -2.67 -0.14 10.75
N CYS A 9 -2.03 0.61 9.86
CA CYS A 9 -0.67 0.30 9.41
C CYS A 9 0.31 0.29 10.60
N MET A 10 1.01 -0.83 10.78
CA MET A 10 2.01 -1.02 11.84
C MET A 10 3.43 -0.59 11.44
N GLY A 11 3.60 -0.08 10.22
CA GLY A 11 4.88 0.40 9.72
C GLY A 11 5.89 -0.71 9.34
N ASP A 12 5.42 -1.92 9.03
CA ASP A 12 6.25 -3.07 8.64
C ASP A 12 7.02 -2.87 7.32
N ARG A 13 6.59 -1.88 6.53
CA ARG A 13 7.17 -1.50 5.22
C ARG A 13 7.15 -2.62 4.18
N ASN A 14 6.39 -3.70 4.37
CA ASN A 14 6.35 -4.81 3.39
C ASN A 14 5.82 -4.35 2.03
N CYS A 15 4.70 -3.61 2.02
CA CYS A 15 4.14 -3.04 0.79
C CYS A 15 5.12 -2.11 0.05
N ASN A 16 5.86 -1.26 0.77
CA ASN A 16 6.91 -0.41 0.18
C ASN A 16 8.10 -1.21 -0.39
N LYS A 17 8.46 -2.34 0.21
CA LYS A 17 9.48 -3.25 -0.35
C LYS A 17 8.98 -3.98 -1.60
N LEU A 18 7.71 -4.37 -1.59
CA LEU A 18 7.09 -5.14 -2.66
C LEU A 18 6.85 -4.29 -3.91
N CYS A 19 6.36 -3.06 -3.73
CA CYS A 19 6.17 -2.10 -4.82
C CYS A 19 6.44 -0.65 -4.35
N PRO A 20 7.71 -0.22 -4.36
CA PRO A 20 8.08 1.13 -3.93
C PRO A 20 7.52 2.23 -4.84
N GLU A 21 7.14 1.90 -6.07
CA GLU A 21 6.52 2.84 -7.00
C GLU A 21 5.11 3.24 -6.52
N VAL A 22 4.36 2.29 -5.96
CA VAL A 22 2.99 2.54 -5.48
C VAL A 22 2.95 2.92 -4.02
N PHE A 23 3.73 2.24 -3.17
CA PHE A 23 3.72 2.47 -1.74
C PHE A 23 4.99 3.19 -1.34
N GLN A 24 4.88 4.42 -0.83
CA GLN A 24 5.97 5.10 -0.15
C GLN A 24 5.81 4.92 1.37
N TYR A 25 6.91 4.91 2.12
CA TYR A 25 6.86 5.00 3.56
C TYR A 25 7.13 6.45 3.99
N ASP A 26 6.20 7.04 4.72
CA ASP A 26 6.32 8.36 5.32
C ASP A 26 7.00 8.21 6.69
N GLU A 27 8.21 8.74 6.83
CA GLU A 27 8.99 8.64 8.07
C GLU A 27 8.51 9.59 9.17
N ASP A 28 7.80 10.66 8.82
CA ASP A 28 7.25 11.60 9.79
C ASP A 28 5.95 11.06 10.40
N GLN A 29 5.11 10.44 9.57
CA GLN A 29 3.84 9.85 10.00
C GLN A 29 3.97 8.41 10.46
N LEU A 30 5.09 7.75 10.16
CA LEU A 30 5.33 6.32 10.39
C LEU A 30 4.29 5.41 9.71
N LEU A 31 3.79 5.84 8.55
CA LEU A 31 2.73 5.16 7.79
C LEU A 31 3.19 4.95 6.35
N SER A 32 2.72 3.87 5.73
CA SER A 32 2.82 3.77 4.28
C SER A 32 1.74 4.62 3.63
N VAL A 33 2.05 5.25 2.49
CA VAL A 33 1.14 6.07 1.70
C VAL A 33 1.13 5.58 0.26
N VAL A 34 -0.02 5.69 -0.40
CA VAL A 34 -0.19 5.30 -1.80
C VAL A 34 0.09 6.51 -2.69
N GLN A 35 0.99 6.34 -3.66
CA GLN A 35 1.50 7.41 -4.53
C GLN A 35 0.62 7.68 -5.75
N PHE A 36 -0.38 6.83 -5.99
CA PHE A 36 -1.30 6.93 -7.11
C PHE A 36 -2.74 7.07 -6.63
N GLU A 37 -3.49 7.98 -7.24
CA GLU A 37 -4.93 8.05 -7.04
C GLU A 37 -5.64 6.83 -7.67
N VAL A 38 -5.17 6.40 -8.84
CA VAL A 38 -5.60 5.19 -9.55
C VAL A 38 -4.36 4.36 -9.87
N ILE A 39 -4.33 3.13 -9.39
CA ILE A 39 -3.22 2.20 -9.59
C ILE A 39 -3.13 1.83 -11.09
N PRO A 40 -1.96 2.02 -11.73
CA PRO A 40 -1.74 1.55 -13.10
C PRO A 40 -1.89 0.03 -13.21
N GLU A 41 -2.47 -0.46 -14.32
CA GLU A 41 -2.76 -1.89 -14.56
C GLU A 41 -1.56 -2.82 -14.26
N LYS A 42 -0.35 -2.41 -14.65
CA LYS A 42 0.91 -3.15 -14.38
C LYS A 42 1.25 -3.37 -12.90
N TYR A 43 0.65 -2.60 -12.00
CA TYR A 43 0.86 -2.68 -10.55
C TYR A 43 -0.36 -3.22 -9.81
N GLU A 44 -1.46 -3.49 -10.50
CA GLU A 44 -2.70 -3.95 -9.86
C GLU A 44 -2.50 -5.26 -9.08
N ASP A 45 -1.84 -6.24 -9.70
CA ASP A 45 -1.62 -7.54 -9.08
C ASP A 45 -0.67 -7.43 -7.88
N VAL A 46 0.36 -6.59 -7.97
CA VAL A 46 1.29 -6.39 -6.86
C VAL A 46 0.65 -5.62 -5.70
N VAL A 47 -0.30 -4.73 -5.98
CA VAL A 47 -1.08 -4.03 -4.95
C VAL A 47 -2.06 -4.98 -4.25
N ARG A 48 -2.72 -5.88 -5.00
CA ARG A 48 -3.55 -6.95 -4.41
C ARG A 48 -2.71 -7.85 -3.51
N GLN A 49 -1.54 -8.28 -3.98
CA GLN A 49 -0.60 -9.05 -3.17
C GLN A 49 -0.15 -8.28 -1.91
N ALA A 50 0.16 -6.99 -2.03
CA ALA A 50 0.54 -6.16 -0.88
C ALA A 50 -0.56 -6.11 0.19
N ALA A 51 -1.82 -6.04 -0.23
CA ALA A 51 -2.97 -6.06 0.67
C ALA A 51 -3.13 -7.42 1.36
N ASP A 52 -3.05 -8.52 0.61
CA ASP A 52 -3.14 -9.89 1.14
C ASP A 52 -1.99 -10.23 2.11
N GLU A 53 -0.80 -9.68 1.89
CA GLU A 53 0.36 -9.87 2.76
C GLU A 53 0.42 -8.87 3.92
N CYS A 54 -0.51 -7.91 4.01
CA CYS A 54 -0.51 -6.94 5.08
C CYS A 54 -1.00 -7.59 6.38
N GLY A 55 -0.10 -7.91 7.30
CA GLY A 55 -0.46 -8.54 8.58
C GLY A 55 -1.38 -7.71 9.50
N ALA A 56 -1.62 -6.45 9.16
CA ALA A 56 -2.53 -5.54 9.88
C ALA A 56 -3.83 -5.25 9.10
N ASP A 57 -4.04 -5.88 7.93
CA ASP A 57 -5.16 -5.61 7.03
C ASP A 57 -5.36 -4.10 6.74
N ALA A 58 -4.24 -3.36 6.66
CA ALA A 58 -4.25 -1.90 6.62
C ALA A 58 -4.37 -1.32 5.20
N ILE A 59 -4.42 -2.16 4.16
CA ILE A 59 -4.49 -1.72 2.76
C ILE A 59 -5.88 -2.03 2.24
N GLU A 60 -6.65 -0.99 1.95
CA GLU A 60 -8.00 -1.10 1.40
C GLU A 60 -7.97 -0.77 -0.10
N ILE A 61 -8.64 -1.59 -0.91
CA ILE A 61 -8.69 -1.46 -2.36
C ILE A 61 -10.15 -1.28 -2.81
N GLU A 62 -10.45 -0.22 -3.56
CA GLU A 62 -11.78 0.08 -4.13
C GLU A 62 -11.63 0.52 -5.59
N GLU A 63 -12.45 -0.02 -6.50
CA GLU A 63 -12.50 0.27 -7.96
C GLU A 63 -11.20 0.30 -8.74
#